data_AF-A0A7C5WJU0-F1
#
_entry.id   AF-A0A7C5WJU0-F1
#
_cell.length_a   1.000
_cell.length_b   1.000
_cell.length_c   1.000
_cell.angle_alpha   90.00
_cell.angle_beta   90.00
_cell.angle_gamma   90.00
#
_symmetry.space_group_name_H-M   'P 1'
#
loop_
_entity.id
_entity.type
_entity.pdbx_description
1 polymer ?
#
loop_
_entity_poly.entity_id
_entity_poly.type
_entity_poly.pdbx_seq_one_letter_code
_entity_poly.pdbx_strand_id
1 'polypeptide(L)'
;MTNDMKNPSDLRDTLICRVIDGEATGEDWQALRALADEDPSVWTELAVTQHQHEALSSIVDGAGASADGIEIPEPLTPGERFERRMAGLRAWGGWAAAAAVLLVWFTGKSVPEKTDTQPEQQAGILPTVAAADPSPESILDRYLDIGMQEGRVLGEMPRRVVLDTKPVPGGLEVTYLRQIVEREVVPRDRLFRLGRDEFGKAALIPDPDPLQVKVSY
;
A
#
# COMPACT_ATOMS: atom_id res chain seq x y z
N MET A 1 -29.83 24.42 -17.88
CA MET A 1 -30.26 23.48 -16.83
C MET A 1 -31.12 22.43 -17.52
N THR A 2 -30.46 21.49 -18.20
CA THR A 2 -31.09 20.36 -18.85
C THR A 2 -31.63 19.47 -17.74
N ASN A 3 -32.96 19.26 -17.77
CA ASN A 3 -33.61 18.15 -17.09
C ASN A 3 -32.88 16.89 -17.56
N ASP A 4 -31.95 16.40 -16.75
CA ASP A 4 -31.32 15.12 -16.92
C ASP A 4 -32.44 14.11 -16.76
N MET A 5 -32.96 13.66 -17.90
CA MET A 5 -34.13 12.80 -17.99
C MET A 5 -33.65 11.43 -17.50
N LYS A 6 -33.58 11.28 -16.17
CA LYS A 6 -33.22 10.03 -15.49
C LYS A 6 -34.00 8.92 -16.18
N ASN A 7 -33.28 8.03 -16.83
CA ASN A 7 -33.88 6.87 -17.46
C ASN A 7 -34.71 6.16 -16.39
N PRO A 8 -35.96 5.73 -16.66
CA PRO A 8 -36.78 5.03 -15.67
C PRO A 8 -36.07 3.84 -15.02
N SER A 9 -35.14 3.19 -15.73
CA SER A 9 -34.25 2.17 -15.15
C SER A 9 -33.38 2.72 -14.02
N ASP A 10 -32.76 3.88 -14.22
CA ASP A 10 -31.82 4.47 -13.25
C ASP A 10 -32.56 4.93 -11.99
N LEU A 11 -33.80 5.42 -12.16
CA LEU A 11 -34.66 5.76 -11.03
C LEU A 11 -35.05 4.52 -10.22
N ARG A 12 -35.47 3.45 -10.90
CA ARG A 12 -35.80 2.16 -10.28
C ARG A 12 -34.62 1.63 -9.45
N ASP A 13 -33.45 1.55 -10.06
CA ASP A 13 -32.25 1.02 -9.42
C ASP A 13 -31.82 1.89 -8.23
N THR A 14 -31.94 3.22 -8.35
CA THR A 14 -31.69 4.15 -7.22
C THR A 14 -32.64 3.88 -6.05
N LEU A 15 -33.94 3.69 -6.30
CA LEU A 15 -34.92 3.45 -5.24
C LEU A 15 -34.71 2.09 -4.57
N ILE A 16 -34.40 1.05 -5.36
CA ILE A 16 -34.05 -0.28 -4.82
C ILE A 16 -32.82 -0.16 -3.91
N CYS A 17 -31.72 0.46 -4.36
CA CYS A 17 -30.53 0.64 -3.53
C CYS A 17 -30.84 1.36 -2.21
N ARG A 18 -31.59 2.48 -2.25
CA ARG A 18 -31.95 3.22 -1.02
C ARG A 18 -32.81 2.39 -0.05
N VAL A 19 -33.66 1.50 -0.56
CA VAL A 19 -34.43 0.57 0.28
C VAL A 19 -33.52 -0.47 0.93
N ILE A 20 -32.58 -1.04 0.17
CA ILE A 20 -31.60 -2.02 0.67
C ILE A 20 -30.70 -1.42 1.75
N ASP A 21 -30.22 -0.20 1.54
CA ASP A 21 -29.34 0.51 2.47
C ASP A 21 -30.07 1.02 3.73
N GLY A 22 -31.40 0.88 3.80
CA GLY A 22 -32.21 1.38 4.92
C GLY A 22 -32.40 2.90 4.93
N GLU A 23 -32.08 3.59 3.82
CA GLU A 23 -32.16 5.05 3.67
C GLU A 23 -33.46 5.53 3.00
N ALA A 24 -34.33 4.60 2.57
CA ALA A 24 -35.56 4.92 1.88
C ALA A 24 -36.55 5.68 2.78
N THR A 25 -36.95 6.86 2.32
CA THR A 25 -37.99 7.68 2.95
C THR A 25 -39.39 7.18 2.59
N GLY A 26 -40.43 7.73 3.24
CA GLY A 26 -41.81 7.43 2.88
C GLY A 26 -42.18 7.80 1.43
N GLU A 27 -41.56 8.83 0.87
CA GLU A 27 -41.73 9.24 -0.53
C GLU A 27 -41.08 8.23 -1.48
N ASP A 28 -39.89 7.73 -1.15
CA ASP A 28 -39.19 6.70 -1.94
C ASP A 28 -40.02 5.40 -2.01
N TRP A 29 -40.63 5.00 -0.89
CA TRP A 29 -41.54 3.84 -0.86
C TRP A 29 -42.80 4.04 -1.71
N GLN A 30 -43.34 5.25 -1.77
CA GLN A 30 -44.49 5.55 -2.63
C GLN A 30 -44.09 5.52 -4.10
N ALA A 31 -42.94 6.10 -4.45
CA ALA A 31 -42.41 6.09 -5.81
C ALA A 31 -42.12 4.65 -6.29
N LEU A 32 -41.53 3.81 -5.43
CA LEU A 32 -41.26 2.41 -5.75
C LEU A 32 -42.56 1.61 -5.95
N ARG A 33 -43.60 1.86 -5.12
CA ARG A 33 -44.92 1.24 -5.31
C ARG A 33 -45.57 1.67 -6.62
N ALA A 34 -45.51 2.96 -6.96
CA ALA A 34 -46.04 3.46 -8.21
C ALA A 34 -45.36 2.79 -9.42
N LEU A 35 -44.02 2.65 -9.38
CA LEU A 35 -43.29 1.90 -10.40
C LEU A 35 -43.70 0.42 -10.45
N ALA A 36 -43.95 -0.20 -9.30
CA ALA A 36 -44.31 -1.61 -9.24
C ALA A 36 -45.78 -1.90 -9.62
N ASP A 37 -46.67 -0.92 -9.48
CA ASP A 37 -48.04 -0.98 -9.99
C ASP A 37 -48.04 -0.98 -11.53
N GLU A 38 -47.08 -0.28 -12.15
CA GLU A 38 -46.85 -0.30 -13.61
C GLU A 38 -46.08 -1.56 -14.06
N ASP A 39 -45.07 -1.97 -13.30
CA ASP A 39 -44.21 -3.13 -13.58
C ASP A 39 -43.98 -4.01 -12.33
N PRO A 40 -44.73 -5.11 -12.18
CA PRO A 40 -44.59 -6.03 -11.03
C PRO A 40 -43.21 -6.68 -10.90
N SER A 41 -42.37 -6.67 -11.95
CA SER A 41 -41.02 -7.24 -11.89
C SER A 41 -40.10 -6.51 -10.90
N VAL A 42 -40.41 -5.23 -10.60
CA VAL A 42 -39.72 -4.41 -9.58
C VAL A 42 -39.71 -5.09 -8.22
N TRP A 43 -40.81 -5.74 -7.82
CA TRP A 43 -40.87 -6.48 -6.55
C TRP A 43 -40.00 -7.72 -6.55
N THR A 44 -39.90 -8.39 -7.70
CA THR A 44 -39.05 -9.59 -7.84
C THR A 44 -37.59 -9.19 -7.73
N GLU A 45 -37.21 -8.10 -8.39
CA GLU A 45 -35.85 -7.56 -8.31
C GLU A 45 -35.49 -7.10 -6.90
N LEU A 46 -36.36 -6.33 -6.22
CA LEU A 46 -36.14 -5.95 -4.83
C LEU A 46 -35.90 -7.17 -3.93
N ALA A 47 -36.71 -8.23 -4.07
CA ALA A 47 -36.54 -9.44 -3.28
C ALA A 47 -35.22 -10.18 -3.59
N VAL A 48 -34.81 -10.23 -4.87
CA VAL A 48 -33.52 -10.80 -5.27
C VAL A 48 -32.36 -9.99 -4.68
N THR A 49 -32.42 -8.66 -4.77
CA THR A 49 -31.38 -7.78 -4.21
C THR A 49 -31.32 -7.87 -2.69
N GLN A 50 -32.46 -7.96 -2.00
CA GLN A 50 -32.51 -8.19 -0.54
C GLN A 50 -31.82 -9.51 -0.17
N HIS A 51 -32.14 -10.59 -0.86
CA HIS A 51 -31.52 -11.89 -0.61
C HIS A 51 -30.00 -11.87 -0.86
N GLN A 52 -29.55 -11.19 -1.92
CA GLN A 52 -28.12 -11.01 -2.20
C GLN A 52 -27.41 -10.18 -1.12
N HIS A 53 -28.04 -9.11 -0.64
CA HIS A 53 -27.50 -8.28 0.42
C HIS A 53 -27.39 -9.05 1.75
N GLU A 54 -28.40 -9.84 2.12
CA GLU A 54 -28.36 -10.73 3.29
C GLU A 54 -27.23 -11.76 3.18
N ALA A 55 -27.08 -12.40 2.02
CA ALA A 55 -26.02 -13.37 1.78
C ALA A 55 -24.62 -12.75 1.89
N LEU A 56 -24.43 -11.56 1.30
CA LEU A 56 -23.16 -10.83 1.40
C LEU A 56 -22.86 -10.42 2.84
N SER A 57 -23.86 -9.85 3.54
CA SER A 57 -23.71 -9.43 4.94
C SER A 57 -23.33 -10.60 5.83
N SER A 58 -23.97 -11.76 5.65
CA SER A 58 -23.62 -12.97 6.40
C SER A 58 -22.19 -13.46 6.17
N ILE A 59 -21.64 -13.31 4.95
CA ILE A 59 -20.25 -13.67 4.64
C ILE A 59 -19.29 -12.68 5.28
N VAL A 60 -19.58 -11.38 5.19
CA VAL A 60 -18.77 -10.31 5.79
C VAL A 60 -18.73 -10.44 7.31
N ASP A 61 -19.86 -10.73 7.95
CA ASP A 61 -19.93 -10.95 9.40
C ASP A 61 -19.10 -12.17 9.82
N GLY A 62 -19.13 -13.25 9.04
CA GLY A 62 -18.30 -14.43 9.27
C GLY A 62 -16.79 -14.14 9.13
N ALA A 63 -16.41 -13.31 8.16
CA ALA A 63 -15.03 -12.86 7.98
C ALA A 63 -14.59 -11.91 9.11
N GLY A 64 -15.46 -10.99 9.54
CA GLY A 64 -15.25 -10.08 10.66
C GLY A 64 -15.01 -10.84 11.97
N ALA A 65 -15.84 -11.85 12.27
CA ALA A 65 -15.66 -12.70 13.45
C ALA A 65 -14.30 -13.42 13.47
N SER A 66 -13.76 -13.76 12.30
CA SER A 66 -12.42 -14.34 12.20
C SER A 66 -11.32 -13.32 12.48
N ALA A 67 -11.51 -12.07 12.05
CA ALA A 67 -10.58 -10.97 12.32
C ALA A 67 -10.59 -10.55 13.79
N ASP A 68 -11.78 -10.52 14.42
CA ASP A 68 -11.95 -10.17 15.83
C ASP A 68 -11.30 -11.21 16.77
N GLY A 69 -11.17 -12.46 16.32
CA GLY A 69 -10.47 -13.52 17.04
C GLY A 69 -8.93 -13.41 16.98
N ILE A 70 -8.38 -12.56 16.12
CA ILE A 70 -6.93 -12.33 16.05
C ILE A 70 -6.57 -11.33 17.13
N GLU A 71 -6.06 -11.85 18.25
CA GLU A 71 -5.45 -11.03 19.28
C GLU A 71 -4.26 -10.27 18.67
N ILE A 72 -4.45 -8.97 18.46
CA ILE A 72 -3.36 -8.09 18.05
C ILE A 72 -2.38 -8.09 19.21
N PRO A 73 -1.11 -8.52 19.01
CA PRO A 73 -0.13 -8.52 20.08
C PRO A 73 -0.11 -7.13 20.71
N GLU A 74 -0.20 -7.07 22.04
CA GLU A 74 -0.13 -5.80 22.76
C GLU A 74 1.03 -4.98 22.19
N PRO A 75 0.83 -3.68 21.92
CA PRO A 75 1.86 -2.87 21.33
C PRO A 75 3.05 -2.87 22.28
N LEU A 76 4.05 -3.70 21.95
CA LEU A 76 5.31 -3.78 22.67
C LEU A 76 5.78 -2.37 22.93
N THR A 77 6.14 -2.09 24.19
CA THR A 77 6.67 -0.78 24.54
C THR A 77 7.85 -0.46 23.63
N PRO A 78 8.11 0.82 23.30
CA PRO A 78 9.16 1.18 22.35
C PRO A 78 10.54 0.53 22.64
N GLY A 79 10.84 0.26 23.92
CA GLY A 79 12.05 -0.46 24.33
C GLY A 79 12.07 -1.94 23.93
N GLU A 80 10.97 -2.66 24.12
CA GLU A 80 10.87 -4.10 23.80
C GLU A 80 10.94 -4.36 22.29
N ARG A 81 10.43 -3.45 21.46
CA ARG A 81 10.54 -3.53 19.98
C ARG A 81 11.99 -3.43 19.53
N PHE A 82 12.78 -2.55 20.14
CA PHE A 82 14.19 -2.38 19.82
C PHE A 82 15.01 -3.58 20.27
N GLU A 83 14.76 -4.12 21.47
CA GLU A 83 15.44 -5.32 21.98
C GLU A 83 15.16 -6.55 21.13
N ARG A 84 13.91 -6.77 20.68
CA ARG A 84 13.57 -7.89 19.78
C ARG A 84 14.23 -7.77 18.40
N ARG A 85 14.32 -6.55 17.84
CA ARG A 85 15.04 -6.28 16.58
C ARG A 85 16.55 -6.47 16.75
N MET A 86 17.12 -6.01 17.86
CA MET A 86 18.54 -6.21 18.20
C MET A 86 18.89 -7.68 18.45
N ALA A 87 17.98 -8.46 19.03
CA ALA A 87 18.15 -9.90 19.22
C ALA A 87 18.23 -10.65 17.87
N GLY A 88 17.41 -10.27 16.89
CA GLY A 88 17.50 -10.80 15.52
C GLY A 88 18.77 -10.37 14.79
N LEU A 89 19.21 -9.12 14.96
CA LEU A 89 20.43 -8.58 14.35
C LEU A 89 21.72 -9.20 14.92
N ARG A 90 21.74 -9.63 16.19
CA ARG A 90 22.89 -10.36 16.76
C ARG A 90 23.15 -11.70 16.07
N ALA A 91 22.12 -12.35 15.52
CA ALA A 91 22.29 -13.58 14.77
C ALA A 91 22.90 -13.34 13.36
N TRP A 92 22.80 -12.13 12.81
CA TRP A 92 23.29 -11.79 11.46
C TRP A 92 24.51 -10.86 11.44
N GLY A 93 24.85 -10.21 12.56
CA GLY A 93 25.94 -9.24 12.66
C GLY A 93 27.34 -9.81 12.40
N GLY A 94 27.53 -11.13 12.58
CA GLY A 94 28.81 -11.79 12.30
C GLY A 94 29.23 -11.72 10.83
N TRP A 95 28.28 -11.81 9.90
CA TRP A 95 28.56 -11.76 8.47
C TRP A 95 28.80 -10.34 7.97
N ALA A 96 28.07 -9.36 8.51
CA ALA A 96 28.24 -7.95 8.13
C ALA A 96 29.62 -7.41 8.53
N ALA A 97 30.13 -7.78 9.72
CA ALA A 97 31.48 -7.43 10.14
C ALA A 97 32.56 -8.04 9.22
N ALA A 98 32.39 -9.31 8.83
CA ALA A 98 33.30 -9.97 7.89
C ALA A 98 33.28 -9.32 6.50
N ALA A 99 32.10 -8.93 6.00
CA ALA A 99 31.95 -8.22 4.72
C ALA A 99 32.60 -6.83 4.75
N ALA A 100 32.47 -6.09 5.86
CA ALA A 100 33.11 -4.79 6.03
C ALA A 100 34.65 -4.90 6.05
N VAL A 101 35.20 -5.91 6.74
CA VAL A 101 36.65 -6.17 6.73
C VAL A 101 37.15 -6.58 5.34
N LEU A 102 36.38 -7.40 4.61
CA LEU A 102 36.70 -7.77 3.21
C LEU A 102 36.66 -6.57 2.26
N LEU A 103 35.71 -5.65 2.42
CA LEU A 103 35.61 -4.43 1.62
C LEU A 103 36.82 -3.50 1.83
N VAL A 104 37.26 -3.33 3.07
CA VAL A 104 38.49 -2.56 3.40
C VAL A 104 39.73 -3.22 2.79
N TRP A 105 39.78 -4.55 2.79
CA TRP A 105 40.90 -5.30 2.22
C TRP A 105 40.95 -5.24 0.68
N PHE A 106 39.79 -5.24 0.02
CA PHE A 106 39.70 -5.17 -1.45
C PHE A 106 39.90 -3.76 -2.00
N THR A 107 39.54 -2.72 -1.24
CA THR A 107 39.75 -1.32 -1.64
C THR A 107 41.13 -0.78 -1.28
N GLY A 108 41.86 -1.44 -0.38
CA GLY A 108 43.14 -0.98 0.16
C GLY A 108 44.40 -1.23 -0.68
N LYS A 109 44.33 -1.75 -1.91
CA LYS A 109 45.54 -1.97 -2.73
C LYS A 109 45.39 -1.59 -4.19
N SER A 110 45.86 -0.38 -4.51
CA SER A 110 46.73 -0.08 -5.66
C SER A 110 47.24 1.36 -5.54
N VAL A 111 48.31 1.57 -4.78
CA VAL A 111 49.15 2.77 -4.91
C VAL A 111 50.30 2.39 -5.84
N PRO A 112 50.32 2.85 -7.11
CA PRO A 112 51.51 2.74 -7.93
C PRO A 112 52.49 3.83 -7.48
N GLU A 113 53.61 3.39 -6.94
CA GLU A 113 54.79 4.23 -6.72
C GLU A 113 55.31 4.70 -8.10
N LYS A 114 55.26 6.00 -8.37
CA LYS A 114 55.90 6.57 -9.56
C LYS A 114 56.59 7.90 -9.26
N THR A 115 57.90 7.80 -9.34
CA THR A 115 58.97 8.76 -9.60
C THR A 115 58.56 10.14 -10.12
N ASP A 116 59.17 11.16 -9.52
CA ASP A 116 59.21 12.58 -9.88
C ASP A 116 59.03 12.88 -11.36
N THR A 117 57.88 13.42 -11.74
CA THR A 117 57.78 14.56 -12.66
C THR A 117 56.43 15.22 -12.45
N GLN A 118 56.44 16.49 -12.08
CA GLN A 118 55.27 17.38 -12.17
C GLN A 118 54.74 17.36 -13.60
N PRO A 119 53.49 16.93 -13.79
CA PRO A 119 52.48 17.87 -14.26
C PRO A 119 51.20 17.75 -13.42
N GLU A 120 50.42 18.83 -13.39
CA GLU A 120 49.15 18.99 -12.69
C GLU A 120 48.28 17.73 -12.71
N GLN A 121 48.29 16.99 -11.60
CA GLN A 121 47.32 15.96 -11.31
C GLN A 121 46.03 16.63 -10.84
N GLN A 122 45.18 16.95 -11.81
CA GLN A 122 43.74 17.02 -11.61
C GLN A 122 43.24 15.59 -11.35
N ALA A 123 43.54 15.09 -10.14
CA ALA A 123 42.88 13.92 -9.60
C ALA A 123 41.38 14.22 -9.61
N GLY A 124 40.59 13.30 -10.15
CA GLY A 124 39.13 13.36 -10.14
C GLY A 124 38.62 13.38 -8.70
N ILE A 125 38.66 14.56 -8.10
CA ILE A 125 37.72 15.02 -7.12
C ILE A 125 36.38 14.87 -7.85
N LEU A 126 35.70 13.72 -7.66
CA LEU A 126 34.25 13.78 -7.53
C LEU A 126 34.02 14.99 -6.64
N PRO A 127 33.30 16.03 -7.08
CA PRO A 127 33.12 17.20 -6.26
C PRO A 127 32.63 16.67 -4.92
N THR A 128 33.50 16.74 -3.92
CA THR A 128 33.12 16.84 -2.52
C THR A 128 32.43 18.18 -2.50
N VAL A 129 31.22 18.22 -3.06
CA VAL A 129 30.22 19.22 -2.73
C VAL A 129 30.25 19.15 -1.23
N ALA A 130 30.76 20.20 -0.59
CA ALA A 130 30.73 20.35 0.85
C ALA A 130 29.30 19.96 1.23
N ALA A 131 29.15 18.76 1.78
CA ALA A 131 27.85 18.13 1.89
C ALA A 131 27.19 18.86 3.04
N ALA A 132 26.49 19.93 2.72
CA ALA A 132 25.37 20.35 3.53
C ALA A 132 24.59 19.06 3.78
N ASP A 133 24.49 18.66 5.04
CA ASP A 133 23.81 17.43 5.45
C ASP A 133 22.48 17.39 4.69
N PRO A 134 22.32 16.47 3.72
CA PRO A 134 21.15 16.51 2.86
C PRO A 134 19.94 16.31 3.76
N SER A 135 19.06 17.30 3.77
CA SER A 135 17.84 17.20 4.57
C SER A 135 17.05 15.97 4.11
N PRO A 136 16.33 15.28 5.00
CA PRO A 136 15.50 14.13 4.62
C PRO A 136 14.57 14.43 3.44
N GLU A 137 14.06 15.66 3.34
CA GLU A 137 13.25 16.14 2.23
C GLU A 137 14.02 16.15 0.91
N SER A 138 15.27 16.64 0.90
CA SER A 138 16.08 16.69 -0.31
C SER A 138 16.44 15.31 -0.85
N ILE A 139 16.59 14.32 0.04
CA ILE A 139 16.82 12.92 -0.34
C ILE A 139 15.55 12.34 -0.97
N LEU A 140 14.40 12.63 -0.38
CA LEU A 140 13.12 12.17 -0.90
C LEU A 140 12.79 12.81 -2.26
N ASP A 141 12.99 14.11 -2.40
CA ASP A 141 12.75 14.83 -3.66
C ASP A 141 13.63 14.23 -4.77
N ARG A 142 14.91 13.97 -4.47
CA ARG A 142 15.82 13.28 -5.40
C ARG A 142 15.34 11.87 -5.75
N TYR A 143 14.83 11.12 -4.78
CA TYR A 143 14.28 9.79 -5.04
C TYR A 143 13.06 9.85 -5.97
N LEU A 144 12.14 10.79 -5.73
CA LEU A 144 10.96 11.00 -6.57
C LEU A 144 11.37 11.40 -7.98
N ASP A 145 12.31 12.33 -8.13
CA ASP A 145 12.81 12.79 -9.42
C ASP A 145 13.42 11.64 -10.24
N ILE A 146 14.32 10.86 -9.63
CA ILE A 146 14.96 9.72 -10.28
C ILE A 146 13.90 8.66 -10.64
N GLY A 147 13.03 8.31 -9.70
CA GLY A 147 11.98 7.32 -9.91
C GLY A 147 10.98 7.72 -11.01
N MET A 148 10.64 9.01 -11.11
CA MET A 148 9.76 9.53 -12.16
C MET A 148 10.45 9.50 -13.53
N GLN A 149 11.74 9.84 -13.61
CA GLN A 149 12.53 9.73 -14.83
C GLN A 149 12.63 8.28 -15.33
N GLU A 150 12.78 7.33 -14.40
CA GLU A 150 12.81 5.89 -14.70
C GLU A 150 11.42 5.31 -15.00
N GLY A 151 10.35 6.08 -14.77
CA GLY A 151 8.97 5.62 -14.90
C GLY A 151 8.57 4.55 -13.86
N ARG A 152 9.37 4.41 -12.79
CA ARG A 152 9.07 3.58 -11.61
C ARG A 152 8.14 4.32 -10.66
N VAL A 153 8.33 5.62 -10.43
CA VAL A 153 7.43 6.42 -9.60
C VAL A 153 6.39 7.10 -10.51
N LEU A 154 5.11 6.93 -10.18
CA LEU A 154 4.00 7.60 -10.86
C LEU A 154 3.72 8.98 -10.24
N GLY A 155 3.97 9.14 -8.94
CA GLY A 155 3.90 10.42 -8.24
C GLY A 155 3.61 10.27 -6.74
N GLU A 156 3.59 11.41 -6.04
CA GLU A 156 3.09 11.53 -4.67
C GLU A 156 1.58 11.78 -4.68
N MET A 157 0.82 11.11 -3.82
CA MET A 157 -0.60 11.41 -3.65
C MET A 157 -0.79 12.76 -2.95
N PRO A 158 -1.61 13.68 -3.50
CA PRO A 158 -1.70 15.05 -3.00
C PRO A 158 -2.33 15.18 -1.61
N ARG A 159 -3.03 14.14 -1.13
CA ARG A 159 -3.66 14.13 0.20
C ARG A 159 -2.76 13.45 1.20
N ARG A 160 -2.21 14.23 2.14
CA ARG A 160 -1.51 13.71 3.31
C ARG A 160 -2.55 13.22 4.31
N VAL A 161 -2.42 11.96 4.73
CA VAL A 161 -3.28 11.39 5.77
C VAL A 161 -2.65 11.71 7.10
N VAL A 162 -3.32 12.51 7.93
CA VAL A 162 -2.86 12.79 9.31
C VAL A 162 -3.08 11.52 10.13
N LEU A 163 -1.99 10.99 10.71
CA LEU A 163 -2.02 9.81 11.57
C LEU A 163 -2.21 10.19 13.03
N ASP A 164 -1.55 11.26 13.48
CA ASP A 164 -1.55 11.68 14.87
C ASP A 164 -1.32 13.19 14.98
N THR A 165 -1.82 13.81 16.04
CA THR A 165 -1.60 15.21 16.36
C THR A 165 -1.43 15.36 17.87
N LYS A 166 -0.25 15.83 18.28
CA LYS A 166 0.08 16.05 19.69
C LYS A 166 0.30 17.53 19.98
N PRO A 167 -0.33 18.10 21.03
CA PRO A 167 -0.03 19.46 21.44
C PRO A 167 1.37 19.52 22.07
N VAL A 168 2.14 20.53 21.71
CA VAL A 168 3.44 20.85 22.29
C VAL A 168 3.47 22.32 22.72
N PRO A 169 4.29 22.72 23.72
CA PRO A 169 4.37 24.13 24.11
C PRO A 169 4.72 25.02 22.92
N GLY A 170 3.77 25.85 22.50
CA GLY A 170 3.92 26.75 21.35
C GLY A 170 3.45 26.20 20.00
N GLY A 171 2.82 25.02 19.93
CA GLY A 171 2.29 24.51 18.67
C GLY A 171 1.67 23.12 18.70
N LEU A 172 1.61 22.50 17.52
CA LEU A 172 1.14 21.14 17.30
C LEU A 172 2.23 20.34 16.57
N GLU A 173 2.51 19.15 17.05
CA GLU A 173 3.28 18.13 16.33
C GLU A 173 2.29 17.28 15.53
N VAL A 174 2.40 17.29 14.21
CA VAL A 174 1.52 16.54 13.31
C VAL A 174 2.31 15.43 12.63
N THR A 175 1.91 14.18 12.88
CA THR A 175 2.45 13.03 12.14
C THR A 175 1.53 12.75 10.95
N TYR A 176 2.10 12.71 9.75
CA TYR A 176 1.34 12.41 8.54
C TYR A 176 1.98 11.26 7.76
N LEU A 177 1.13 10.50 7.08
CA LEU A 177 1.52 9.51 6.08
C LEU A 177 1.61 10.19 4.72
N ARG A 178 2.75 10.01 4.06
CA ARG A 178 2.96 10.38 2.66
C ARG A 178 2.88 9.12 1.81
N GLN A 179 1.97 9.09 0.85
CA GLN A 179 1.79 7.94 -0.05
C GLN A 179 2.47 8.24 -1.39
N ILE A 180 3.37 7.36 -1.80
CA ILE A 180 4.06 7.40 -3.08
C ILE A 180 3.54 6.23 -3.90
N VAL A 181 3.13 6.49 -5.13
CA VAL A 181 2.64 5.45 -6.04
C VAL A 181 3.79 5.03 -6.93
N GLU A 182 4.17 3.76 -6.83
CA GLU A 182 5.18 3.14 -7.65
C GLU A 182 4.58 2.10 -8.59
N ARG A 183 5.18 1.97 -9.76
CA ARG A 183 4.92 0.97 -10.77
C ARG A 183 6.14 0.08 -10.89
N GLU A 184 5.95 -1.19 -10.58
CA GLU A 184 6.93 -2.23 -10.83
C GLU A 184 6.35 -3.25 -11.80
N VAL A 185 7.07 -3.52 -12.89
CA VAL A 185 6.75 -4.61 -13.80
C VAL A 185 7.43 -5.85 -13.25
N VAL A 186 6.69 -6.67 -12.51
CA VAL A 186 7.21 -7.90 -11.93
C VAL A 186 7.28 -8.97 -13.03
N PRO A 187 8.48 -9.52 -13.34
CA PRO A 187 8.62 -10.64 -14.27
C PRO A 187 7.78 -11.84 -13.84
N ARG A 188 7.23 -12.58 -14.81
CA ARG A 188 6.34 -13.73 -14.52
C ARG A 188 7.00 -14.82 -13.69
N ASP A 189 8.31 -15.02 -13.86
CA ASP A 189 9.11 -15.98 -13.10
C ASP A 189 9.36 -15.57 -11.64
N ARG A 190 8.98 -14.35 -11.26
CA ARG A 190 9.05 -13.83 -9.88
C ARG A 190 7.70 -13.74 -9.19
N LEU A 191 6.64 -14.23 -9.82
CA LEU A 191 5.31 -14.28 -9.23
C LEU A 191 5.17 -15.59 -8.46
N PHE A 192 4.92 -15.45 -7.16
CA PHE A 192 4.71 -16.56 -6.26
C PHE A 192 3.36 -16.39 -5.57
N ARG A 193 2.67 -17.50 -5.37
CA ARG A 193 1.48 -17.56 -4.53
C ARG A 193 1.80 -18.33 -3.25
N LEU A 194 1.12 -17.96 -2.16
CA LEU A 194 1.17 -18.73 -0.94
C LEU A 194 0.36 -20.01 -1.14
N GLY A 195 1.03 -21.16 -1.03
CA GLY A 195 0.40 -22.48 -1.12
C GLY A 195 0.84 -23.39 0.02
N ARG A 196 0.53 -24.68 -0.09
CA ARG A 196 1.06 -25.72 0.80
C ARG A 196 2.00 -26.63 0.03
N ASP A 197 3.12 -26.99 0.63
CA ASP A 197 4.02 -28.01 0.11
C ASP A 197 3.43 -29.42 0.30
N GLU A 198 4.16 -30.44 -0.17
CA GLU A 198 3.78 -31.85 0.00
C GLU A 198 3.68 -32.31 1.47
N PHE A 199 4.20 -31.53 2.41
CA PHE A 199 4.12 -31.77 3.86
C PHE A 199 3.02 -30.93 4.54
N GLY A 200 2.21 -30.20 3.75
CA GLY A 200 1.15 -29.35 4.26
C GLY A 200 1.61 -28.04 4.91
N LYS A 201 2.89 -27.68 4.82
CA LYS A 201 3.43 -26.41 5.33
C LYS A 201 3.25 -25.29 4.32
N ALA A 202 3.05 -24.07 4.81
CA ALA A 202 2.96 -22.90 3.94
C ALA A 202 4.28 -22.69 3.18
N ALA A 203 4.20 -22.59 1.86
CA ALA A 203 5.35 -22.39 0.97
C ALA A 203 5.00 -21.42 -0.16
N LEU A 204 6.02 -20.72 -0.69
CA LEU A 204 5.89 -19.92 -1.90
C LEU A 204 6.00 -20.84 -3.11
N ILE A 205 4.91 -20.94 -3.88
CA ILE A 205 4.86 -21.76 -5.08
C ILE A 205 4.87 -20.82 -6.29
N PRO A 206 5.71 -21.06 -7.31
CA PRO A 206 5.66 -20.28 -8.55
C PRO A 206 4.24 -20.26 -9.11
N ASP A 207 3.74 -19.08 -9.49
CA ASP A 207 2.41 -18.93 -10.06
C ASP A 207 2.49 -18.91 -11.60
N PRO A 208 2.13 -20.01 -12.28
CA PRO A 208 2.26 -20.09 -13.74
C PRO A 208 1.19 -19.26 -14.49
N ASP A 209 0.11 -18.84 -13.83
CA ASP A 209 -0.97 -18.07 -14.46
C ASP A 209 -1.44 -16.89 -13.59
N PRO A 210 -0.61 -15.85 -13.47
CA PRO A 210 -0.89 -14.69 -12.61
C PRO A 210 -2.00 -13.78 -13.14
N LEU A 211 -2.53 -14.03 -14.34
CA LEU A 211 -3.50 -13.14 -14.99
C LEU A 211 -4.94 -13.37 -14.54
N GLN A 212 -5.21 -14.40 -13.73
CA GLN A 212 -6.52 -14.63 -13.12
C GLN A 212 -6.67 -13.93 -11.76
N VAL A 213 -6.17 -12.70 -11.63
CA VAL A 213 -6.60 -11.83 -10.52
C VAL A 213 -8.06 -11.47 -10.79
N LYS A 214 -8.98 -12.28 -10.26
CA LYS A 214 -10.38 -11.91 -10.15
C LYS A 214 -10.45 -10.69 -9.25
N VAL A 215 -10.50 -9.49 -9.85
CA VAL A 215 -10.89 -8.28 -9.15
C VAL A 215 -12.37 -8.46 -8.83
N SER A 216 -12.62 -8.98 -7.63
CA SER A 216 -13.96 -9.06 -7.08
C SER A 216 -14.31 -7.64 -6.66
N TYR A 217 -15.15 -6.99 -7.45
CA TYR A 217 -15.78 -5.72 -7.08
C TYR A 217 -16.98 -6.00 -6.18
#